data_AF-A0A173RXB4-F1
#
_entry.id   AF-A0A173RXB4-F1
#
_cell.length_a   1.000
_cell.length_b   1.000
_cell.length_c   1.000
_cell.angle_alpha   90.00
_cell.angle_beta   90.00
_cell.angle_gamma   90.00
#
_symmetry.space_group_name_H-M   'P 1'
#
loop_
_entity.id
_entity.type
_entity.pdbx_description
1 polymer ?
#
loop_
_entity_poly.entity_id
_entity_poly.type
_entity_poly.pdbx_seq_one_letter_code
_entity_poly.pdbx_strand_id
1 'polypeptide(L)'
;MNKKKEVFIIIIATVLTFGVPIQTWADSNDSLVSNDVVFFDERDFEGVVEQILNIKSEHPEWMEQQVEDAMDVNAPGKSAMRSGIIDIWNSLTDSEKKLVIRYPFDALKVNQAKNIATTQTETKFGVNGLGNKSDAFRHGIWNAEMTYLIGKTKAELFATAHEDKDVSGKESDGFLKTEHKNMDLHNNEVGRILAMQNPGLTEDAVANLIYSEVNKEKSSFIWLHE
;
A
#
# COMPACT_ATOMS: atom_id res chain seq x y z
N MET A 1 -21.72 -55.70 51.42
CA MET A 1 -21.94 -54.31 51.85
C MET A 1 -20.64 -53.82 52.49
N ASN A 2 -20.07 -52.70 51.97
CA ASN A 2 -18.84 -51.98 52.39
C ASN A 2 -17.47 -52.69 52.20
N LYS A 3 -16.70 -52.34 51.16
CA LYS A 3 -15.76 -51.19 50.98
C LYS A 3 -14.43 -51.33 51.76
N LYS A 4 -13.31 -51.36 51.00
CA LYS A 4 -11.97 -50.73 51.21
C LYS A 4 -11.05 -51.20 50.06
N LYS A 5 -10.75 -50.34 49.06
CA LYS A 5 -9.56 -49.49 48.88
C LYS A 5 -8.23 -50.23 49.15
N GLU A 6 -7.44 -50.51 48.10
CA GLU A 6 -5.95 -50.40 47.98
C GLU A 6 -5.63 -50.41 46.45
N VAL A 7 -5.22 -49.30 45.84
CA VAL A 7 -3.84 -48.81 45.57
C VAL A 7 -3.06 -49.63 44.53
N PHE A 8 -2.57 -48.88 43.56
CA PHE A 8 -2.00 -49.15 42.24
C PHE A 8 -0.48 -49.35 42.30
N ILE A 9 0.11 -50.32 41.59
CA ILE A 9 1.43 -50.18 40.91
C ILE A 9 1.46 -51.17 39.72
N ILE A 10 1.25 -50.68 38.50
CA ILE A 10 1.66 -51.39 37.28
C ILE A 10 2.84 -50.61 36.68
N ILE A 11 3.95 -51.33 36.60
CA ILE A 11 5.22 -50.93 35.98
C ILE A 11 4.98 -50.77 34.48
N ILE A 12 5.16 -49.56 33.96
CA ILE A 12 5.29 -49.33 32.51
C ILE A 12 6.55 -48.50 32.29
N ALA A 13 7.56 -49.18 31.76
CA ALA A 13 8.69 -48.57 31.09
C ALA A 13 8.19 -47.97 29.77
N THR A 14 8.30 -46.65 29.63
CA THR A 14 8.10 -45.99 28.34
C THR A 14 9.34 -45.19 27.97
N VAL A 15 9.88 -45.61 26.84
CA VAL A 15 11.06 -45.14 26.14
C VAL A 15 10.95 -43.65 25.83
N LEU A 16 12.01 -42.92 26.16
CA LEU A 16 12.34 -41.60 25.62
C LEU A 16 12.50 -41.70 24.10
N THR A 17 11.56 -41.14 23.35
CA THR A 17 11.81 -40.66 21.99
C THR A 17 11.62 -39.16 21.96
N PHE A 18 12.70 -38.45 21.66
CA PHE A 18 12.69 -37.03 21.34
C PHE A 18 11.88 -36.82 20.06
N GLY A 19 10.64 -36.33 20.21
CA GLY A 19 9.87 -35.75 19.12
C GLY A 19 10.21 -34.27 19.00
N VAL A 20 10.95 -33.90 17.97
CA VAL A 20 11.13 -32.49 17.57
C VAL A 20 9.77 -31.95 17.14
N PRO A 21 9.33 -30.75 17.55
CA PRO A 21 8.11 -30.17 16.99
C PRO A 21 8.33 -29.93 15.50
N ILE A 22 7.63 -30.70 14.68
CA ILE A 22 7.44 -30.42 13.26
C ILE A 22 6.64 -29.12 13.21
N GLN A 23 7.27 -28.01 12.83
CA GLN A 23 6.57 -26.81 12.40
C GLN A 23 5.83 -27.16 11.11
N THR A 24 4.54 -27.47 11.25
CA THR A 24 3.62 -27.49 10.13
C THR A 24 3.45 -26.05 9.67
N TRP A 25 4.00 -25.74 8.50
CA TRP A 25 3.61 -24.55 7.75
C TRP A 25 2.19 -24.81 7.26
N ALA A 26 1.21 -24.32 8.00
CA ALA A 26 -0.11 -24.12 7.46
C ALA A 26 0.00 -22.94 6.50
N ASP A 27 -0.04 -23.26 5.21
CA ASP A 27 -0.23 -22.30 4.13
C ASP A 27 -1.64 -21.73 4.29
N SER A 28 -1.77 -20.67 5.11
CA SER A 28 -2.99 -19.88 5.18
C SER A 28 -3.04 -19.01 3.95
N ASN A 29 -3.62 -19.57 2.89
CA ASN A 29 -4.17 -18.82 1.79
C ASN A 29 -5.40 -18.03 2.30
N ASP A 30 -5.15 -17.01 3.12
CA ASP A 30 -6.13 -15.99 3.48
C ASP A 30 -6.01 -14.87 2.46
N SER A 31 -6.63 -15.10 1.31
CA SER A 31 -6.84 -14.10 0.27
C SER A 31 -7.88 -13.09 0.74
N LEU A 32 -7.45 -12.16 1.59
CA LEU A 32 -8.02 -10.82 1.71
C LEU A 32 -6.90 -9.82 1.42
N VAL A 33 -6.24 -10.00 0.29
CA VAL A 33 -5.27 -9.03 -0.24
C VAL A 33 -6.10 -7.99 -0.98
N SER A 34 -6.21 -6.78 -0.40
CA SER A 34 -6.69 -5.61 -1.13
C SER A 34 -5.84 -5.45 -2.40
N ASN A 35 -6.49 -5.19 -3.54
CA ASN A 35 -5.82 -4.93 -4.81
C ASN A 35 -4.87 -3.71 -4.76
N ASP A 36 -4.91 -2.90 -3.70
CA ASP A 36 -4.04 -1.72 -3.53
C ASP A 36 -2.66 -2.05 -2.95
N VAL A 37 -2.45 -3.28 -2.44
CA VAL A 37 -1.18 -3.66 -1.82
C VAL A 37 -0.37 -4.50 -2.78
N VAL A 38 0.08 -3.89 -3.88
CA VAL A 38 1.16 -4.51 -4.67
C VAL A 38 2.49 -4.09 -4.05
N PHE A 39 3.09 -5.01 -3.29
CA PHE A 39 4.44 -4.87 -2.77
C PHE A 39 5.44 -5.03 -3.91
N PHE A 40 5.74 -3.93 -4.58
CA PHE A 40 6.83 -3.84 -5.52
C PHE A 40 8.15 -3.52 -4.80
N ASP A 41 9.26 -4.12 -5.23
CA ASP A 41 10.60 -3.79 -4.73
C ASP A 41 10.88 -2.31 -5.04
N GLU A 42 11.33 -1.55 -4.03
CA GLU A 42 11.70 -0.14 -4.20
C GLU A 42 12.69 0.06 -5.35
N ARG A 43 13.59 -0.91 -5.55
CA ARG A 43 14.56 -0.94 -6.64
C ARG A 43 13.92 -1.10 -8.02
N ASP A 44 12.78 -1.78 -8.11
CA ASP A 44 12.07 -1.93 -9.37
C ASP A 44 11.38 -0.62 -9.76
N PHE A 45 10.84 0.13 -8.78
CA PHE A 45 10.25 1.46 -9.05
C PHE A 45 11.33 2.49 -9.41
N GLU A 46 12.49 2.44 -8.75
CA GLU A 46 13.68 3.20 -9.18
C GLU A 46 14.08 2.85 -10.62
N GLY A 47 14.00 1.57 -10.99
CA GLY A 47 14.24 1.10 -12.35
C GLY A 47 13.26 1.67 -13.38
N VAL A 48 11.98 1.82 -13.05
CA VAL A 48 11.00 2.53 -13.91
C VAL A 48 11.46 3.97 -14.15
N VAL A 49 11.83 4.68 -13.08
CA VAL A 49 12.27 6.09 -13.16
C VAL A 49 13.58 6.22 -13.95
N GLU A 50 14.54 5.31 -13.75
CA GLU A 50 15.81 5.29 -14.48
C GLU A 50 15.58 5.10 -15.98
N GLN A 51 14.70 4.18 -16.38
CA GLN A 51 14.36 3.97 -17.79
C GLN A 51 13.73 5.22 -18.43
N ILE A 52 12.81 5.88 -17.73
CA ILE A 52 12.20 7.13 -18.20
C ILE A 52 13.26 8.21 -18.39
N LEU A 53 14.19 8.36 -17.44
CA LEU A 53 15.27 9.34 -17.53
C LEU A 53 16.23 9.04 -18.68
N ASN A 54 16.55 7.77 -18.91
CA ASN A 54 17.38 7.34 -20.04
C ASN A 54 16.72 7.66 -21.38
N ILE A 55 15.44 7.31 -21.56
CA ILE A 55 14.67 7.64 -22.78
C ILE A 55 14.65 9.15 -23.02
N LYS A 56 14.40 9.95 -21.98
CA LYS A 56 14.39 11.42 -22.08
C LYS A 56 15.77 12.02 -22.38
N SER A 57 16.84 11.37 -21.92
CA SER A 57 18.20 11.80 -22.24
C SER A 57 18.57 11.48 -23.69
N GLU A 58 18.08 10.37 -24.24
CA GLU A 58 18.29 9.97 -25.63
C GLU A 58 17.39 10.76 -26.60
N HIS A 59 16.20 11.18 -26.13
CA HIS A 59 15.17 11.85 -26.91
C HIS A 59 14.58 13.08 -26.18
N PRO A 60 15.35 14.17 -26.01
CA PRO A 60 14.93 15.35 -25.24
C PRO A 60 13.75 16.11 -25.86
N GLU A 61 13.46 15.89 -27.15
CA GLU A 61 12.34 16.50 -27.88
C GLU A 61 11.03 15.71 -27.76
N TRP A 62 11.05 14.50 -27.21
CA TRP A 62 9.86 13.66 -27.11
C TRP A 62 8.86 14.19 -26.09
N MET A 63 7.60 14.20 -26.49
CA MET A 63 6.47 14.47 -25.61
C MET A 63 6.15 13.23 -24.76
N GLU A 64 5.33 13.43 -23.73
CA GLU A 64 4.92 12.37 -22.79
C GLU A 64 4.42 11.11 -23.48
N GLN A 65 3.55 11.25 -24.49
CA GLN A 65 3.01 10.10 -25.22
C GLN A 65 4.12 9.26 -25.89
N GLN A 66 5.15 9.88 -26.45
CA GLN A 66 6.23 9.15 -27.12
C GLN A 66 7.13 8.43 -26.12
N VAL A 67 7.33 9.01 -24.93
CA VAL A 67 8.04 8.35 -23.83
C VAL A 67 7.21 7.19 -23.28
N GLU A 68 5.90 7.38 -23.13
CA GLU A 68 4.95 6.35 -22.71
C GLU A 68 4.94 5.16 -23.68
N ASP A 69 4.79 5.43 -24.98
CA ASP A 69 4.85 4.42 -26.04
C ASP A 69 6.19 3.67 -26.01
N ALA A 70 7.29 4.36 -25.73
CA ALA A 70 8.61 3.74 -25.60
C ALA A 70 8.74 2.86 -24.35
N MET A 71 8.12 3.24 -23.23
CA MET A 71 8.06 2.40 -22.03
C MET A 71 7.20 1.15 -22.29
N ASP A 72 6.06 1.29 -22.96
CA ASP A 72 5.18 0.18 -23.35
C ASP A 72 5.85 -0.78 -24.36
N VAL A 73 6.61 -0.24 -25.33
CA VAL A 73 7.31 -1.02 -26.37
C VAL A 73 8.64 -1.59 -25.90
N ASN A 74 9.30 -1.02 -24.88
CA ASN A 74 10.50 -1.61 -24.28
C ASN A 74 10.20 -2.75 -23.28
N ALA A 75 8.92 -3.01 -22.99
CA ALA A 75 8.46 -4.11 -22.16
C ALA A 75 8.83 -5.52 -22.73
N PRO A 76 8.79 -5.81 -24.04
CA PRO A 76 9.20 -7.11 -24.56
C PRO A 76 10.60 -7.03 -25.19
N GLY A 77 11.68 -7.06 -24.39
CA GLY A 77 12.97 -7.52 -24.93
C GLY A 77 14.27 -6.94 -24.35
N LYS A 78 14.84 -7.69 -23.38
CA LYS A 78 16.27 -7.81 -22.98
C LYS A 78 16.55 -7.64 -21.47
N SER A 79 16.34 -8.72 -20.72
CA SER A 79 16.99 -9.09 -19.43
C SER A 79 15.96 -9.43 -18.34
N ALA A 80 16.23 -10.48 -17.56
CA ALA A 80 15.40 -10.98 -16.47
C ALA A 80 15.17 -9.97 -15.32
N MET A 81 15.94 -8.87 -15.29
CA MET A 81 15.75 -7.71 -14.41
C MET A 81 14.52 -6.85 -14.80
N ARG A 82 13.77 -7.24 -15.85
CA ARG A 82 12.66 -6.46 -16.40
C ARG A 82 11.27 -6.81 -15.90
N SER A 83 11.02 -7.98 -15.31
CA SER A 83 9.64 -8.37 -14.95
C SER A 83 9.01 -7.36 -14.00
N GLY A 84 9.67 -7.07 -12.86
CA GLY A 84 9.15 -6.14 -11.86
C GLY A 84 8.93 -4.72 -12.38
N ILE A 85 9.86 -4.19 -13.19
CA ILE A 85 9.72 -2.87 -13.81
C ILE A 85 8.49 -2.81 -14.74
N ILE A 86 8.28 -3.85 -15.55
CA ILE A 86 7.13 -3.95 -16.45
C ILE A 86 5.83 -4.11 -15.67
N ASP A 87 5.85 -4.94 -14.63
CA ASP A 87 4.70 -5.20 -13.77
C ASP A 87 4.25 -3.91 -13.05
N ILE A 88 5.22 -3.13 -12.53
CA ILE A 88 4.96 -1.80 -11.97
C ILE A 88 4.36 -0.89 -13.03
N TRP A 89 5.05 -0.74 -14.17
CA TRP A 89 4.63 0.19 -15.21
C TRP A 89 3.20 -0.10 -15.71
N ASN A 90 2.85 -1.38 -15.86
CA ASN A 90 1.53 -1.81 -16.28
C ASN A 90 0.47 -1.72 -15.17
N SER A 91 0.87 -1.63 -13.90
CA SER A 91 -0.05 -1.44 -12.77
C SER A 91 -0.47 0.02 -12.58
N LEU A 92 0.31 0.98 -13.11
CA LEU A 92 0.00 2.40 -13.05
C LEU A 92 -1.21 2.72 -13.93
N THR A 93 -2.06 3.64 -13.46
CA THR A 93 -3.09 4.24 -14.32
C THR A 93 -2.44 5.05 -15.44
N ASP A 94 -3.16 5.27 -16.55
CA ASP A 94 -2.69 6.14 -17.64
C ASP A 94 -2.36 7.56 -17.14
N SER A 95 -3.12 8.03 -16.15
CA SER A 95 -2.91 9.32 -15.49
C SER A 95 -1.63 9.31 -14.63
N GLU A 96 -1.35 8.22 -13.90
CA GLU A 96 -0.10 8.05 -13.16
C GLU A 96 1.12 7.97 -14.08
N LYS A 97 1.06 7.19 -15.17
CA LYS A 97 2.14 7.07 -16.17
C LYS A 97 2.62 8.44 -16.65
N LYS A 98 1.68 9.33 -17.03
CA LYS A 98 1.98 10.70 -17.44
C LYS A 98 2.67 11.52 -16.36
N LEU A 99 2.23 11.38 -15.10
CA LEU A 99 2.83 12.09 -13.98
C LEU A 99 4.22 11.56 -13.63
N VAL A 100 4.44 10.23 -13.68
CA VAL A 100 5.78 9.64 -13.47
C VAL A 100 6.74 10.10 -14.56
N ILE A 101 6.28 10.15 -15.82
CA ILE A 101 7.07 10.73 -16.92
C ILE A 101 7.37 12.20 -16.63
N ARG A 102 6.38 13.02 -16.28
CA ARG A 102 6.54 14.47 -16.10
C ARG A 102 7.39 14.83 -14.87
N TYR A 103 7.24 14.10 -13.77
CA TYR A 103 7.86 14.39 -12.48
C TYR A 103 8.57 13.15 -11.87
N PRO A 104 9.60 12.60 -12.53
CA PRO A 104 10.21 11.32 -12.14
C PRO A 104 10.76 11.32 -10.71
N PHE A 105 11.39 12.40 -10.27
CA PHE A 105 11.91 12.51 -8.90
C PHE A 105 10.82 12.70 -7.84
N ASP A 106 9.72 13.35 -8.18
CA ASP A 106 8.58 13.44 -7.27
C ASP A 106 7.87 12.08 -7.17
N ALA A 107 7.81 11.31 -8.26
CA ALA A 107 7.27 9.96 -8.26
C ALA A 107 8.02 9.01 -7.30
N LEU A 108 9.36 9.12 -7.21
CA LEU A 108 10.14 8.38 -6.20
C LEU A 108 9.67 8.70 -4.78
N LYS A 109 9.41 9.99 -4.49
CA LYS A 109 8.90 10.44 -3.20
C LYS A 109 7.45 10.02 -2.95
N VAL A 110 6.62 9.93 -3.99
CA VAL A 110 5.26 9.36 -3.89
C VAL A 110 5.32 7.89 -3.48
N ASN A 111 6.24 7.11 -4.08
CA ASN A 111 6.46 5.71 -3.70
C ASN A 111 7.03 5.59 -2.27
N GLN A 112 7.94 6.48 -1.88
CA GLN A 112 8.42 6.58 -0.49
C GLN A 112 7.25 6.83 0.49
N ALA A 113 6.39 7.82 0.21
CA ALA A 113 5.22 8.13 1.02
C ALA A 113 4.25 6.93 1.11
N LYS A 114 4.07 6.19 0.01
CA LYS A 114 3.25 4.97 -0.02
C LYS A 114 3.82 3.90 0.92
N ASN A 115 5.14 3.69 0.90
CA ASN A 115 5.79 2.73 1.78
C ASN A 115 5.63 3.12 3.26
N ILE A 116 5.84 4.40 3.61
CA ILE A 116 5.61 4.93 4.96
C ILE A 116 4.16 4.69 5.40
N ALA A 117 3.20 5.00 4.52
CA ALA A 117 1.78 4.82 4.79
C ALA A 117 1.43 3.36 5.09
N THR A 118 1.88 2.42 4.26
CA THR A 118 1.66 0.98 4.47
C THR A 118 2.25 0.52 5.79
N THR A 119 3.50 0.84 6.08
CA THR A 119 4.17 0.43 7.33
C THR A 119 3.46 1.02 8.56
N GLN A 120 3.07 2.29 8.52
CA GLN A 120 2.36 2.91 9.64
C GLN A 120 0.96 2.33 9.82
N THR A 121 0.24 2.00 8.75
CA THR A 121 -1.07 1.34 8.82
C THR A 121 -0.96 -0.02 9.51
N GLU A 122 -0.03 -0.85 9.06
CA GLU A 122 0.24 -2.15 9.67
C GLU A 122 0.68 -2.02 11.13
N THR A 123 1.50 -1.02 11.44
CA THR A 123 1.96 -0.76 12.83
C THR A 123 0.80 -0.35 13.75
N LYS A 124 -0.14 0.47 13.27
CA LYS A 124 -1.23 1.05 14.08
C LYS A 124 -2.46 0.16 14.17
N PHE A 125 -2.76 -0.61 13.13
CA PHE A 125 -3.98 -1.41 13.03
C PHE A 125 -3.71 -2.92 13.05
N GLY A 126 -2.48 -3.36 12.77
CA GLY A 126 -2.15 -4.78 12.59
C GLY A 126 -2.70 -5.39 11.30
N VAL A 127 -3.46 -4.61 10.52
CA VAL A 127 -4.11 -5.00 9.28
C VAL A 127 -4.09 -3.84 8.30
N ASN A 128 -4.15 -4.17 7.00
CA ASN A 128 -4.27 -3.20 5.93
C ASN A 128 -5.55 -3.49 5.13
N GLY A 129 -6.67 -3.00 5.65
CA GLY A 129 -8.01 -3.28 5.13
C GLY A 129 -8.42 -2.38 3.96
N LEU A 130 -9.46 -2.83 3.27
CA LEU A 130 -10.17 -2.11 2.22
C LEU A 130 -11.47 -1.54 2.81
N GLY A 131 -11.83 -0.30 2.49
CA GLY A 131 -13.10 0.33 2.89
C GLY A 131 -13.23 0.67 4.38
N ASN A 132 -12.28 0.28 5.22
CA ASN A 132 -12.40 0.39 6.67
C ASN A 132 -11.55 1.52 7.27
N LYS A 133 -11.55 1.61 8.60
CA LYS A 133 -10.80 2.63 9.31
C LYS A 133 -9.29 2.62 9.04
N SER A 134 -8.69 1.44 8.84
CA SER A 134 -7.26 1.34 8.49
C SER A 134 -6.98 1.87 7.08
N ASP A 135 -7.96 1.75 6.18
CA ASP A 135 -7.92 2.32 4.83
C ASP A 135 -7.95 3.85 4.86
N ALA A 136 -8.92 4.41 5.57
CA ALA A 136 -9.03 5.85 5.78
C ALA A 136 -7.75 6.45 6.39
N PHE A 137 -7.15 5.75 7.35
CA PHE A 137 -5.85 6.12 7.91
C PHE A 137 -4.74 6.08 6.85
N ARG A 138 -4.64 5.00 6.07
CA ARG A 138 -3.61 4.81 5.02
C ARG A 138 -3.64 5.94 4.00
N HIS A 139 -4.82 6.28 3.49
CA HIS A 139 -5.01 7.39 2.54
C HIS A 139 -4.63 8.74 3.15
N GLY A 140 -5.04 8.97 4.41
CA GLY A 140 -4.68 10.17 5.15
C GLY A 140 -3.17 10.37 5.29
N ILE A 141 -2.46 9.35 5.78
CA ILE A 141 -1.01 9.45 6.01
C ILE A 141 -0.25 9.53 4.69
N TRP A 142 -0.64 8.75 3.67
CA TRP A 142 -0.01 8.83 2.36
C TRP A 142 -0.06 10.26 1.79
N ASN A 143 -1.22 10.91 1.88
CA ASN A 143 -1.39 12.28 1.39
C ASN A 143 -0.70 13.33 2.26
N ALA A 144 -0.60 13.10 3.56
CA ALA A 144 0.14 13.98 4.44
C ALA A 144 1.65 13.93 4.15
N GLU A 145 2.21 12.72 4.00
CA GLU A 145 3.62 12.51 3.65
C GLU A 145 3.95 13.08 2.27
N MET A 146 3.11 12.82 1.26
CA MET A 146 3.27 13.46 -0.06
C MET A 146 3.27 14.98 0.07
N THR A 147 2.41 15.56 0.91
CA THR A 147 2.37 17.02 1.11
C THR A 147 3.67 17.56 1.67
N TYR A 148 4.33 16.86 2.59
CA TYR A 148 5.64 17.28 3.10
C TYR A 148 6.76 17.10 2.08
N LEU A 149 6.74 16.02 1.30
CA LEU A 149 7.84 15.67 0.38
C LEU A 149 7.82 16.43 -0.95
N ILE A 150 6.62 16.67 -1.49
CA ILE A 150 6.42 17.21 -2.85
C ILE A 150 5.44 18.41 -2.90
N GLY A 151 4.86 18.79 -1.77
CA GLY A 151 3.93 19.92 -1.66
C GLY A 151 2.49 19.55 -2.03
N LYS A 152 1.51 20.28 -1.47
CA LYS A 152 0.07 20.01 -1.60
C LYS A 152 -0.38 19.79 -3.05
N THR A 153 0.01 20.69 -3.96
CA THR A 153 -0.47 20.66 -5.36
C THR A 153 -0.05 19.38 -6.09
N LYS A 154 1.20 18.93 -5.90
CA LYS A 154 1.64 17.68 -6.53
C LYS A 154 1.07 16.46 -5.83
N ALA A 155 0.95 16.49 -4.49
CA ALA A 155 0.27 15.45 -3.74
C ALA A 155 -1.16 15.23 -4.23
N GLU A 156 -1.91 16.31 -4.47
CA GLU A 156 -3.26 16.25 -5.03
C GLU A 156 -3.29 15.67 -6.45
N LEU A 157 -2.36 16.06 -7.33
CA LEU A 157 -2.27 15.51 -8.68
C LEU A 157 -2.02 14.00 -8.67
N PHE A 158 -1.02 13.53 -7.91
CA PHE A 158 -0.68 12.11 -7.85
C PHE A 158 -1.78 11.28 -7.17
N ALA A 159 -2.33 11.75 -6.05
CA ALA A 159 -3.43 11.06 -5.37
C ALA A 159 -4.67 10.97 -6.27
N THR A 160 -5.03 12.04 -6.98
CA THR A 160 -6.19 12.02 -7.89
C THR A 160 -5.97 11.09 -9.07
N ALA A 161 -4.74 11.03 -9.62
CA ALA A 161 -4.39 10.10 -10.68
C ALA A 161 -4.45 8.63 -10.23
N HIS A 162 -4.10 8.36 -8.97
CA HIS A 162 -4.23 7.03 -8.37
C HIS A 162 -5.69 6.55 -8.30
N GLU A 163 -6.62 7.47 -8.01
CA GLU A 163 -8.05 7.14 -7.99
C GLU A 163 -8.69 7.06 -9.39
N ASP A 164 -7.93 7.24 -10.47
CA ASP A 164 -8.41 7.15 -11.87
C ASP A 164 -8.51 5.70 -12.37
N LYS A 165 -9.08 4.84 -11.53
CA LYS A 165 -9.34 3.42 -11.80
C LYS A 165 -10.76 3.22 -12.35
N ASP A 166 -11.01 2.07 -12.98
CA ASP A 166 -12.36 1.68 -13.37
C ASP A 166 -13.27 1.52 -12.14
N VAL A 167 -14.33 2.33 -12.09
CA VAL A 167 -15.30 2.36 -11.00
C VAL A 167 -16.56 1.53 -11.29
N SER A 168 -16.53 0.67 -12.31
CA SER A 168 -17.64 -0.22 -12.61
C SER A 168 -17.74 -1.37 -11.59
N GLY A 169 -18.97 -1.60 -11.08
CA GLY A 169 -19.26 -2.72 -10.19
C GLY A 169 -18.91 -2.47 -8.72
N LYS A 170 -18.47 -3.54 -8.04
CA LYS A 170 -18.22 -3.60 -6.60
C LYS A 170 -16.81 -4.09 -6.31
N GLU A 171 -16.28 -3.66 -5.17
CA GLU A 171 -15.06 -4.23 -4.58
C GLU A 171 -15.38 -5.54 -3.82
N SER A 172 -14.32 -6.20 -3.34
CA SER A 172 -14.41 -7.49 -2.63
C SER A 172 -15.18 -7.43 -1.30
N ASP A 173 -15.29 -6.25 -0.70
CA ASP A 173 -16.08 -5.96 0.50
C ASP A 173 -17.59 -5.79 0.22
N GLY A 174 -17.99 -5.80 -1.06
CA GLY A 174 -19.38 -5.69 -1.49
C GLY A 174 -19.90 -4.26 -1.65
N PHE A 175 -19.08 -3.23 -1.39
CA PHE A 175 -19.40 -1.83 -1.65
C PHE A 175 -19.09 -1.44 -3.10
N LEU A 176 -19.74 -0.39 -3.61
CA LEU A 176 -19.49 0.07 -4.98
C LEU A 176 -18.08 0.67 -5.09
N LYS A 177 -17.40 0.43 -6.21
CA LYS A 177 -16.09 1.05 -6.47
C LYS A 177 -16.14 2.58 -6.46
N THR A 178 -17.29 3.16 -6.85
CA THR A 178 -17.54 4.61 -6.73
C THR A 178 -17.59 5.09 -5.28
N GLU A 179 -18.05 4.25 -4.34
CA GLU A 179 -18.08 4.59 -2.91
C GLU A 179 -16.66 4.61 -2.33
N HIS A 180 -15.83 3.62 -2.69
CA HIS A 180 -14.39 3.60 -2.40
C HIS A 180 -13.68 4.84 -2.94
N LYS A 181 -13.80 5.09 -4.25
CA LYS A 181 -13.19 6.29 -4.86
C LYS A 181 -13.59 7.59 -4.16
N ASN A 182 -14.85 7.74 -3.75
CA ASN A 182 -15.29 8.94 -3.03
C ASN A 182 -14.71 9.03 -1.61
N MET A 183 -14.61 7.90 -0.91
CA MET A 183 -13.94 7.80 0.39
C MET A 183 -12.46 8.20 0.26
N ASP A 184 -11.76 7.63 -0.72
CA ASP A 184 -10.33 7.84 -0.94
C ASP A 184 -10.05 9.29 -1.30
N LEU A 185 -10.77 9.87 -2.26
CA LEU A 185 -10.64 11.29 -2.62
C LEU A 185 -10.85 12.23 -1.42
N HIS A 186 -11.83 11.93 -0.56
CA HIS A 186 -12.10 12.71 0.65
C HIS A 186 -10.95 12.59 1.66
N ASN A 187 -10.57 11.35 2.00
CA ASN A 187 -9.52 11.07 2.98
C ASN A 187 -8.15 11.58 2.51
N ASN A 188 -7.88 11.52 1.20
CA ASN A 188 -6.73 12.11 0.55
C ASN A 188 -6.67 13.64 0.83
N GLU A 189 -7.77 14.38 0.63
CA GLU A 189 -7.79 15.83 0.92
C GLU A 189 -7.66 16.14 2.42
N VAL A 190 -8.31 15.38 3.29
CA VAL A 190 -8.17 15.55 4.75
C VAL A 190 -6.71 15.39 5.17
N GLY A 191 -6.01 14.36 4.67
CA GLY A 191 -4.58 14.16 4.92
C GLY A 191 -3.71 15.36 4.49
N ARG A 192 -3.95 15.89 3.29
CA ARG A 192 -3.24 17.09 2.80
C ARG A 192 -3.51 18.32 3.68
N ILE A 193 -4.77 18.53 4.10
CA ILE A 193 -5.16 19.66 4.95
C ILE A 193 -4.45 19.57 6.32
N LEU A 194 -4.43 18.39 6.94
CA LEU A 194 -3.76 18.19 8.22
C LEU A 194 -2.26 18.44 8.14
N ALA A 195 -1.60 18.01 7.07
CA ALA A 195 -0.19 18.30 6.83
C ALA A 195 0.09 19.80 6.67
N MET A 196 -0.76 20.52 5.90
CA MET A 196 -0.62 21.96 5.73
C MET A 196 -0.81 22.74 7.04
N GLN A 197 -1.67 22.25 7.94
CA GLN A 197 -1.90 22.86 9.26
C GLN A 197 -0.79 22.55 10.27
N ASN A 198 0.02 21.52 10.02
CA ASN A 198 1.06 21.04 10.93
C ASN A 198 2.39 20.86 10.19
N PRO A 199 3.02 21.93 9.68
CA PRO A 199 4.21 21.81 8.85
C PRO A 199 5.40 21.23 9.63
N GLY A 200 6.15 20.33 8.99
CA GLY A 200 7.44 19.84 9.49
C GLY A 200 7.35 18.79 10.59
N LEU A 201 6.21 18.09 10.72
CA LEU A 201 6.12 16.92 11.59
C LEU A 201 7.00 15.77 11.05
N THR A 202 7.53 14.98 11.98
CA THR A 202 8.17 13.69 11.67
C THR A 202 7.12 12.67 11.23
N GLU A 203 7.55 11.61 10.54
CA GLU A 203 6.68 10.50 10.09
C GLU A 203 5.81 9.95 11.24
N ASP A 204 6.41 9.63 12.39
CA ASP A 204 5.66 9.14 13.55
C ASP A 204 4.67 10.17 14.13
N ALA A 205 5.01 11.47 14.04
CA ALA A 205 4.16 12.52 14.60
C ALA A 205 2.93 12.76 13.72
N VAL A 206 3.10 12.74 12.39
CA VAL A 206 1.97 12.84 11.46
C VAL A 206 1.12 11.56 11.47
N ALA A 207 1.75 10.38 11.59
CA ALA A 207 1.02 9.13 11.80
C ALA A 207 0.17 9.18 13.08
N ASN A 208 0.72 9.65 14.20
CA ASN A 208 -0.04 9.80 15.45
C ASN A 208 -1.16 10.83 15.34
N LEU A 209 -0.92 11.95 14.65
CA LEU A 209 -1.94 12.98 14.39
C LEU A 209 -3.13 12.40 13.62
N ILE A 210 -2.87 11.72 12.51
CA ILE A 210 -3.91 11.15 11.64
C ILE A 210 -4.62 10.00 12.35
N TYR A 211 -3.88 9.14 13.04
CA TYR A 211 -4.47 8.07 13.84
C TYR A 211 -5.41 8.61 14.92
N SER A 212 -5.03 9.72 15.57
CA SER A 212 -5.90 10.39 16.54
C SER A 212 -7.15 10.95 15.87
N GLU A 213 -7.03 11.59 14.70
CA GLU A 213 -8.17 12.16 13.96
C GLU A 213 -9.18 11.08 13.54
N VAL A 214 -8.68 10.00 12.95
CA VAL A 214 -9.48 8.84 12.51
C VAL A 214 -10.25 8.21 13.69
N ASN A 215 -9.73 8.29 14.91
CA ASN A 215 -10.35 7.71 16.11
C ASN A 215 -11.21 8.68 16.93
N LYS A 216 -11.43 9.91 16.47
CA LYS A 216 -12.37 10.84 17.12
C LYS A 216 -13.82 10.38 16.93
N GLU A 217 -14.66 10.63 17.93
CA GLU A 217 -16.12 10.43 17.84
C GLU A 217 -16.72 11.19 16.65
N LYS A 218 -16.18 12.38 16.36
CA LYS A 218 -16.50 13.20 15.18
C LYS A 218 -15.27 13.31 14.29
N SER A 219 -14.89 12.20 13.67
CA SER A 219 -13.78 12.13 12.73
C SER A 219 -14.06 12.95 11.46
N SER A 220 -13.03 13.62 10.95
CA SER A 220 -13.06 14.24 9.62
C SER A 220 -12.86 13.20 8.50
N PHE A 221 -12.25 12.05 8.80
CA PHE A 221 -12.12 10.92 7.89
C PHE A 221 -13.41 10.11 7.83
N ILE A 222 -13.67 9.49 6.67
CA ILE A 222 -14.81 8.61 6.43
C ILE A 222 -14.35 7.20 6.05
N TRP A 223 -15.17 6.19 6.36
CA TRP A 223 -14.97 4.79 5.97
C TRP A 223 -16.33 4.16 5.67
N LEU A 224 -16.34 3.06 4.92
CA LEU A 224 -17.54 2.37 4.44
C LEU A 224 -18.06 1.35 5.45
N HIS A 225 -17.16 0.68 6.19
CA HIS A 225 -17.50 -0.30 7.21
C HIS A 225 -16.44 -0.42 8.29
N GLU A 226 -16.78 -1.11 9.39
CA GLU A 226 -15.86 -1.43 10.48
C GLU A 226 -14.87 -2.53 10.09
#